data_AF-A0A2N3CAZ6-F1
#
_entry.id   AF-A0A2N3CAZ6-F1
#
_cell.length_a   1.000
_cell.length_b   1.000
_cell.length_c   1.000
_cell.angle_alpha   90.00
_cell.angle_beta   90.00
_cell.angle_gamma   90.00
#
_symmetry.space_group_name_H-M   'P 1'
#
loop_
_entity.id
_entity.type
_entity.pdbx_description
1 polymer ?
#
loop_
_entity_poly.entity_id
_entity_poly.type
_entity_poly.pdbx_seq_one_letter_code
_entity_poly.pdbx_strand_id
1 'polypeptide(L)'
;VMGRGYPDSRNVKTGTQRIKFHLDYMSWLLDRRRWLAGDRMTLADFAAAAHLSCLDYISDVDWNRSATVKDWYAKIKSRPAFRGLLADQVAGFPQPAHYADLDF
;
A
#
# COMPACT_ATOMS: atom_id res chain seq x y z
N VAL A 1 -22.99 12.95 -5.53
CA VAL A 1 -23.85 12.04 -4.73
C VAL A 1 -22.97 11.46 -3.62
N MET A 2 -22.92 12.10 -2.45
CA MET A 2 -22.23 11.58 -1.25
C MET A 2 -23.20 11.77 -0.09
N GLY A 3 -23.78 10.68 0.43
CA GLY A 3 -24.86 10.78 1.40
C GLY A 3 -25.60 9.48 1.71
N ARG A 4 -24.91 8.33 1.81
CA ARG A 4 -25.50 7.09 2.34
C ARG A 4 -24.48 6.29 3.14
N GLY A 5 -24.38 6.60 4.42
CA GLY A 5 -23.74 5.74 5.42
C GLY A 5 -22.33 6.18 5.80
N TYR A 6 -22.16 6.52 7.08
CA TYR A 6 -20.84 6.53 7.71
C TYR A 6 -20.22 5.13 7.59
N PRO A 7 -18.89 5.01 7.47
CA PRO A 7 -18.23 3.71 7.46
C PRO A 7 -18.63 2.91 8.71
N ASP A 8 -19.00 1.63 8.55
CA ASP A 8 -19.17 0.76 9.73
C ASP A 8 -17.82 0.66 10.44
N SER A 9 -17.72 1.28 11.61
CA SER A 9 -16.48 1.38 12.36
C SER A 9 -15.91 0.01 12.73
N ARG A 10 -16.74 -1.04 12.80
CA ARG A 10 -16.27 -2.41 13.02
C ARG A 10 -15.50 -2.90 11.81
N ASN A 11 -16.00 -2.69 10.60
CA ASN A 11 -15.33 -3.09 9.36
C ASN A 11 -13.99 -2.36 9.20
N VAL A 12 -13.95 -1.05 9.50
CA VAL A 12 -12.71 -0.26 9.47
C VAL A 12 -11.70 -0.84 10.46
N LYS A 13 -12.08 -1.01 11.74
CA LYS A 13 -11.18 -1.56 12.77
C LYS A 13 -10.67 -2.96 12.43
N THR A 14 -11.54 -3.83 11.93
CA THR A 14 -11.14 -5.18 11.50
C THR A 14 -10.18 -5.11 10.31
N GLY A 15 -10.41 -4.21 9.35
CA GLY A 15 -9.49 -3.95 8.24
C GLY A 15 -8.11 -3.53 8.72
N THR A 16 -8.04 -2.50 9.58
CA THR A 16 -6.79 -2.02 10.18
C THR A 16 -6.06 -3.10 10.99
N GLN A 17 -6.78 -4.02 11.63
CA GLN A 17 -6.16 -5.16 12.33
C GLN A 17 -5.67 -6.26 11.39
N ARG A 18 -6.31 -6.45 10.23
CA ARG A 18 -5.92 -7.50 9.27
C ARG A 18 -4.76 -7.07 8.38
N ILE A 19 -4.71 -5.82 7.94
CA ILE A 19 -3.58 -5.32 7.14
C ILE A 19 -2.26 -5.52 7.88
N LYS A 20 -2.30 -5.35 9.20
CA LYS A 20 -1.20 -5.61 10.10
C LYS A 20 -0.60 -7.02 9.95
N PHE A 21 -1.42 -8.05 9.81
CA PHE A 21 -0.95 -9.41 9.58
C PHE A 21 -0.32 -9.56 8.18
N HIS A 22 -0.91 -8.93 7.17
CA HIS A 22 -0.39 -9.00 5.80
C HIS A 22 0.98 -8.30 5.66
N LEU A 23 1.19 -7.17 6.34
CA LEU A 23 2.49 -6.50 6.36
C LEU A 23 3.59 -7.38 7.00
N ASP A 24 3.29 -8.07 8.11
CA ASP A 24 4.23 -9.01 8.73
C ASP A 24 4.55 -10.17 7.78
N TYR A 25 3.54 -10.71 7.10
CA TYR A 25 3.73 -11.79 6.15
C TYR A 25 4.58 -11.37 4.94
N MET A 26 4.35 -10.16 4.42
CA MET A 26 5.17 -9.60 3.34
C MET A 26 6.61 -9.38 3.81
N SER A 27 6.81 -8.87 5.03
CA SER A 27 8.15 -8.74 5.62
C SER A 27 8.85 -10.09 5.68
N TRP A 28 8.15 -11.13 6.16
CA TRP A 28 8.69 -12.49 6.24
C TRP A 28 9.09 -13.05 4.87
N LEU A 29 8.32 -12.77 3.82
CA LEU A 29 8.67 -13.15 2.44
C LEU A 29 9.92 -12.40 1.95
N LEU A 30 9.95 -11.09 2.14
CA LEU A 30 11.00 -10.20 1.62
C LEU A 30 12.33 -10.31 2.38
N ASP A 31 12.32 -10.78 3.63
CA ASP A 31 13.56 -11.08 4.37
C ASP A 31 14.31 -12.28 3.76
N ARG A 32 13.60 -13.14 2.99
CA ARG A 32 14.16 -14.38 2.40
C ARG A 32 14.25 -14.32 0.88
N ARG A 33 13.63 -13.32 0.25
CA ARG A 33 13.44 -13.23 -1.20
C ARG A 33 13.59 -11.79 -1.65
N ARG A 34 14.08 -11.59 -2.87
CA ARG A 34 14.22 -10.25 -3.44
C ARG A 34 12.87 -9.58 -3.75
N TRP A 35 11.87 -10.37 -4.15
CA TRP A 35 10.50 -9.97 -4.49
C TRP A 35 9.52 -10.96 -3.88
N LEU A 36 8.21 -10.64 -3.83
CA LEU A 36 7.23 -11.45 -3.10
C LEU A 36 7.19 -12.92 -3.56
N ALA A 37 7.34 -13.14 -4.88
CA ALA A 37 7.29 -14.48 -5.47
C ALA A 37 8.67 -15.15 -5.66
N GLY A 38 9.78 -14.48 -5.34
CA GLY A 38 11.13 -15.03 -5.54
C GLY A 38 12.17 -13.98 -5.95
N ASP A 39 13.10 -14.35 -6.82
CA ASP A 39 14.24 -13.48 -7.18
C ASP A 39 13.93 -12.43 -8.24
N ARG A 40 12.78 -12.57 -8.93
CA ARG A 40 12.33 -11.66 -9.98
C ARG A 40 10.98 -11.07 -9.63
N MET A 41 10.77 -9.82 -10.05
CA MET A 41 9.48 -9.16 -9.91
C MET A 41 8.42 -9.89 -10.74
N THR A 42 7.24 -10.05 -10.17
CA THR A 42 6.11 -10.75 -10.81
C THR A 42 4.81 -9.97 -10.63
N LEU A 43 3.71 -10.53 -11.16
CA LEU A 43 2.37 -10.02 -10.92
C LEU A 43 2.01 -9.96 -9.43
N ALA A 44 2.60 -10.80 -8.58
CA ALA A 44 2.37 -10.76 -7.14
C ALA A 44 2.79 -9.40 -6.55
N ASP A 45 3.90 -8.84 -7.02
CA ASP A 45 4.39 -7.55 -6.56
C ASP A 45 3.47 -6.40 -6.99
N PHE A 46 3.00 -6.42 -8.24
CA PHE A 46 2.05 -5.43 -8.73
C PHE A 46 0.69 -5.52 -8.03
N ALA A 47 0.18 -6.73 -7.81
CA ALA A 47 -1.08 -6.93 -7.10
C ALA A 47 -0.99 -6.41 -5.66
N ALA A 48 0.07 -6.77 -4.93
CA ALA A 48 0.26 -6.29 -3.56
C ALA A 48 0.45 -4.77 -3.50
N ALA A 49 1.27 -4.21 -4.40
CA ALA A 49 1.50 -2.78 -4.44
C ALA A 49 0.23 -2.00 -4.81
N ALA A 50 -0.60 -2.49 -5.73
CA ALA A 50 -1.88 -1.86 -6.06
C ALA A 50 -2.81 -1.81 -4.83
N HIS A 51 -2.94 -2.91 -4.08
CA HIS A 51 -3.76 -2.91 -2.86
C HIS A 51 -3.19 -1.98 -1.79
N LEU A 52 -1.87 -1.98 -1.58
CA LEU A 52 -1.23 -1.07 -0.63
C LEU A 52 -1.37 0.39 -1.06
N SER A 53 -1.36 0.69 -2.36
CA SER A 53 -1.55 2.06 -2.86
C SER A 53 -2.93 2.60 -2.51
N CYS A 54 -3.99 1.79 -2.55
CA CYS A 54 -5.32 2.22 -2.13
C CYS A 54 -5.36 2.54 -0.63
N LEU A 55 -4.62 1.79 0.18
CA LEU A 55 -4.53 2.00 1.63
C LEU A 55 -3.62 3.19 1.99
N ASP A 56 -2.54 3.40 1.23
CA ASP A 56 -1.63 4.53 1.36
C ASP A 56 -2.35 5.84 1.01
N TYR A 57 -3.24 5.81 0.00
CA TYR A 57 -4.10 6.94 -0.36
C TYR A 57 -4.97 7.44 0.80
N ILE A 58 -5.35 6.56 1.72
CA ILE A 58 -6.15 6.92 2.90
C ILE A 58 -5.32 7.01 4.19
N SER A 59 -3.98 6.93 4.08
CA SER A 59 -3.04 6.96 5.22
C SER A 59 -3.22 5.85 6.26
N ASP A 60 -3.73 4.68 5.86
CA ASP A 60 -4.00 3.55 6.76
C ASP A 60 -2.85 2.50 6.80
N VAL A 61 -1.71 2.77 6.15
CA VAL A 61 -0.55 1.88 6.17
C VAL A 61 0.49 2.38 7.19
N ASP A 62 0.78 1.54 8.17
CA ASP A 62 1.86 1.77 9.15
C ASP A 62 3.22 1.34 8.59
N TRP A 63 3.85 2.22 7.81
CA TRP A 63 5.16 1.98 7.19
C TRP A 63 6.31 1.84 8.21
N ASN A 64 6.14 2.33 9.44
CA ASN A 64 7.16 2.20 10.50
C ASN A 64 7.25 0.77 11.06
N ARG A 65 6.27 -0.08 10.75
CA ARG A 65 6.25 -1.46 11.23
C ARG A 65 7.30 -2.35 10.59
N SER A 66 7.60 -2.13 9.30
CA SER A 66 8.58 -2.94 8.57
C SER A 66 9.34 -2.09 7.56
N ALA A 67 10.62 -1.86 7.84
CA ALA A 67 11.54 -1.20 6.92
C ALA A 67 11.69 -2.01 5.62
N THR A 68 11.72 -3.35 5.68
CA THR A 68 11.83 -4.21 4.51
C THR A 68 10.66 -4.00 3.54
N VAL A 69 9.43 -3.94 4.05
CA VAL A 69 8.23 -3.72 3.23
C VAL A 69 8.20 -2.29 2.67
N LYS A 70 8.60 -1.31 3.48
CA LYS A 70 8.73 0.08 3.05
C LYS A 70 9.71 0.23 1.88
N ASP A 71 10.91 -0.33 1.99
CA ASP A 71 11.94 -0.30 0.95
C ASP A 71 11.49 -1.00 -0.34
N TRP A 72 10.80 -2.13 -0.21
CA TRP A 72 10.21 -2.84 -1.35
C TRP A 72 9.14 -1.99 -2.03
N TYR A 73 8.26 -1.33 -1.26
CA TYR A 73 7.19 -0.51 -1.82
C TYR A 73 7.75 0.74 -2.52
N ALA A 74 8.75 1.42 -1.94
CA ALA A 74 9.45 2.53 -2.58
C ALA A 74 10.09 2.14 -3.93
N LYS A 75 10.67 0.93 -4.02
CA LYS A 75 11.20 0.39 -5.29
C LYS A 75 10.11 0.15 -6.35
N ILE A 76 8.88 -0.16 -5.95
CA ILE A 76 7.76 -0.31 -6.89
C ILE A 76 7.21 1.05 -7.29
N LYS A 77 6.99 1.92 -6.31
CA LYS A 77 6.44 3.27 -6.46
C LYS A 77 7.27 4.15 -7.40
N SER A 78 8.59 4.00 -7.39
CA SER A 78 9.53 4.73 -8.26
C SER A 78 9.50 4.29 -9.74
N ARG A 79 8.79 3.21 -10.11
CA ARG A 79 8.78 2.69 -11.48
C ARG A 79 7.80 3.46 -12.37
N PRO A 80 8.11 3.65 -13.67
CA PRO A 80 7.22 4.33 -14.61
C PRO A 80 5.80 3.75 -14.67
N ALA A 81 5.67 2.44 -14.54
CA ALA A 81 4.38 1.75 -14.54
C ALA A 81 3.45 2.16 -13.38
N PHE A 82 4.02 2.68 -12.29
CA PHE A 82 3.26 3.09 -11.10
C PHE A 82 2.88 4.57 -11.11
N ARG A 83 3.49 5.40 -11.97
CA ARG A 83 3.24 6.85 -12.01
C ARG A 83 1.79 7.22 -12.32
N GLY A 84 1.12 6.44 -13.18
CA GLY A 84 -0.29 6.65 -13.49
C GLY A 84 -1.17 6.55 -12.23
N LEU A 85 -0.91 5.53 -11.41
CA LEU A 85 -1.64 5.30 -10.17
C LEU A 85 -1.39 6.40 -9.13
N LEU A 86 -0.16 6.91 -9.04
CA LEU A 86 0.17 8.03 -8.14
C LEU A 86 -0.41 9.38 -8.58
N ALA A 87 -0.84 9.48 -9.85
CA ALA A 87 -1.52 10.65 -10.39
C ALA A 87 -3.05 10.58 -10.22
N ASP A 88 -3.59 9.45 -9.76
CA ASP A 88 -5.03 9.29 -9.58
C ASP A 88 -5.54 10.20 -8.47
N GLN A 89 -6.56 10.99 -8.79
CA GLN A 89 -7.27 11.81 -7.82
C GLN A 89 -8.73 11.39 -7.72
N VAL A 90 -9.14 11.03 -6.51
CA VAL A 90 -10.53 10.69 -6.22
C VAL A 90 -11.27 11.99 -5.89
N ALA A 91 -12.30 12.32 -6.68
CA ALA A 91 -13.08 13.53 -6.47
C ALA A 91 -13.66 13.58 -5.03
N GLY A 92 -13.33 14.63 -4.28
CA GLY A 92 -13.76 14.81 -2.89
C GLY A 92 -12.89 14.11 -1.85
N PHE A 93 -11.82 13.42 -2.26
CA PHE A 93 -10.85 12.77 -1.37
C PHE A 93 -9.43 13.20 -1.77
N PRO A 94 -8.89 14.29 -1.21
CA PRO A 94 -7.53 14.71 -1.53
C PRO A 94 -6.51 13.69 -1.02
N GLN A 95 -5.50 13.41 -1.82
CA GLN A 95 -4.43 12.50 -1.45
C GLN A 95 -3.54 13.08 -0.32
N PRO A 96 -3.00 12.24 0.56
CA PRO A 96 -1.99 12.62 1.55
C PRO A 96 -0.72 13.15 0.89
N ALA A 97 0.01 14.06 1.56
CA ALA A 97 1.23 14.66 1.03
C ALA A 97 2.31 13.62 0.67
N HIS A 98 2.42 12.53 1.44
CA HIS A 98 3.38 11.46 1.22
C HIS A 98 2.95 10.47 0.10
N TYR A 99 1.70 10.54 -0.37
CA TYR A 99 1.20 9.57 -1.35
C TYR A 99 1.94 9.65 -2.68
N ALA A 100 2.32 10.84 -3.14
CA ALA A 100 3.13 11.01 -4.34
C ALA A 100 4.64 11.06 -4.06
N ASP A 101 5.04 11.13 -2.79
CA ASP A 101 6.43 11.19 -2.38
C ASP A 101 7.10 9.83 -2.57
N LEU A 102 8.29 9.82 -3.16
CA LEU A 102 9.07 8.61 -3.37
C LEU A 102 9.99 8.29 -2.19
N ASP A 103 10.25 9.27 -1.31
CA ASP A 103 11.16 9.18 -0.15
C ASP A 103 10.43 9.13 1.20
N PHE A 104 9.13 8.77 1.18
CA PHE A 104 8.26 8.61 2.36
C PHE A 104 8.80 7.58 3.37
#